data_AF-G7WPC5-F1
#
_entry.id   AF-G7WPC5-F1
#
_cell.length_a   1.000
_cell.length_b   1.000
_cell.length_c   1.000
_cell.angle_alpha   90.00
_cell.angle_beta   90.00
_cell.angle_gamma   90.00
#
_symmetry.space_group_name_H-M   'P 1'
#
loop_
_entity.id
_entity.type
_entity.pdbx_description
1 polymer ?
#
loop_
_entity_poly.entity_id
_entity_poly.type
_entity_poly.pdbx_seq_one_letter_code
_entity_poly.pdbx_strand_id
1 'polypeptide(L)'
;MLFERVESEGLAHYSYIVGDGNEAVVIDPRRDCEVYRRMAEREGMGIATILETHRNEDYIIGSLELAARTGAEVFHADGHLDYRYGDAVEDGMRWKVGRLEIEAISTPGHTLGSMSYLLRDARGDPWIVFTGDALFAGDLGRVDFMGMDRAEEMAGLLYESIFDRLLPLGDGVIACPAHGAGSACAASIADRKWTTLGIERKRNPKLQVGGVEEFVEKMAVELEMPPYFREMERLNLAGAPHLATLPDPATISPEEFEESAEDGLVLDTRTELAFGAAHVPGALNIWLAGVPSFAGWFLPYDRDILLVDETSDLSIATRRLRRIGYDRLAGHLAGGMVAWHMAGKKSDSIATATVPDLCARLDSEEKENAWILDVRGDDEVKRSGRITGAHQIHITKLPERIREVPRNRPVYIFCGSGLRSMVAASILRREGLEEMTVILGGLAAWSSAKCPVVK
;
A
#
# COMPACT_ATOMS: atom_id res chain seq x y z
N MET A 1 -19.81 -6.85 24.21
CA MET A 1 -19.27 -5.78 23.35
C MET A 1 -18.15 -6.38 22.53
N LEU A 2 -18.21 -6.17 21.23
CA LEU A 2 -17.20 -6.51 20.23
C LEU A 2 -16.40 -5.24 19.91
N PHE A 3 -15.07 -5.33 19.93
CA PHE A 3 -14.19 -4.31 19.39
C PHE A 3 -12.95 -4.99 18.81
N GLU A 4 -12.85 -5.02 17.49
CA GLU A 4 -11.74 -5.68 16.80
C GLU A 4 -11.19 -4.80 15.69
N ARG A 5 -9.86 -4.82 15.54
CA ARG A 5 -9.14 -4.24 14.40
C ARG A 5 -8.87 -5.33 13.38
N VAL A 6 -9.25 -5.06 12.13
CA VAL A 6 -8.93 -5.91 10.98
C VAL A 6 -7.85 -5.24 10.15
N GLU A 7 -6.73 -5.94 10.01
CA GLU A 7 -5.56 -5.46 9.26
C GLU A 7 -5.58 -6.02 7.83
N SER A 8 -5.32 -5.16 6.86
CA SER A 8 -5.16 -5.53 5.46
C SER A 8 -3.67 -5.68 5.16
N GLU A 9 -3.15 -6.90 5.35
CA GLU A 9 -1.73 -7.20 5.14
C GLU A 9 -1.19 -6.64 3.81
N GLY A 10 -0.07 -5.91 3.90
CA GLY A 10 0.65 -5.31 2.79
C GLY A 10 0.19 -3.91 2.37
N LEU A 11 -1.05 -3.51 2.68
CA LEU A 11 -1.52 -2.12 2.48
C LEU A 11 -1.28 -1.24 3.70
N ALA A 12 -0.97 -1.85 4.84
CA ALA A 12 -0.92 -1.19 6.14
C ALA A 12 -2.25 -0.49 6.51
N HIS A 13 -3.36 -0.89 5.88
CA HIS A 13 -4.72 -0.41 6.15
C HIS A 13 -5.33 -1.16 7.36
N TYR A 14 -6.01 -0.39 8.21
CA TYR A 14 -6.76 -0.81 9.38
C TYR A 14 -8.21 -0.41 9.26
N SER A 15 -9.05 -1.38 9.59
CA SER A 15 -10.50 -1.23 9.63
C SER A 15 -11.00 -1.75 10.96
N TYR A 16 -12.20 -1.35 11.36
CA TYR A 16 -12.67 -1.62 12.72
C TYR A 16 -14.08 -2.15 12.70
N ILE A 17 -14.37 -3.11 13.58
CA ILE A 17 -15.73 -3.52 13.91
C ILE A 17 -15.99 -3.25 15.39
N VAL A 18 -17.10 -2.56 15.66
CA VAL A 18 -17.60 -2.25 17.00
C VAL A 18 -19.00 -2.81 17.13
N GLY A 19 -19.33 -3.48 18.22
CA GLY A 19 -20.68 -3.99 18.46
C GLY A 19 -21.06 -4.06 19.94
N ASP A 20 -22.33 -3.90 20.24
CA ASP A 20 -22.92 -4.12 21.57
C ASP A 20 -24.36 -4.59 21.41
N GLY A 21 -24.80 -5.52 22.28
CA GLY A 21 -26.08 -6.20 22.11
C GLY A 21 -26.09 -7.05 20.84
N ASN A 22 -27.04 -6.79 19.95
CA ASN A 22 -27.24 -7.49 18.67
C ASN A 22 -26.87 -6.62 17.45
N GLU A 23 -26.23 -5.47 17.65
CA GLU A 23 -25.87 -4.52 16.58
C GLU A 23 -24.36 -4.34 16.50
N ALA A 24 -23.87 -4.15 15.27
CA ALA A 24 -22.48 -3.84 14.97
C ALA A 24 -22.36 -2.80 13.86
N VAL A 25 -21.24 -2.07 13.89
CA VAL A 25 -20.82 -1.06 12.92
C VAL A 25 -19.43 -1.41 12.42
N VAL A 26 -19.19 -1.21 11.13
CA VAL A 26 -17.86 -1.36 10.53
C VAL A 26 -17.36 -0.02 9.99
N ILE A 27 -16.10 0.30 10.27
CA ILE A 27 -15.45 1.54 9.84
C ILE A 27 -14.33 1.18 8.86
N ASP A 28 -14.32 1.84 7.70
CA ASP A 28 -13.38 1.65 6.58
C ASP A 28 -13.21 0.17 6.17
N PRO A 29 -14.30 -0.57 5.84
CA PRO A 29 -14.19 -1.99 5.53
C PRO A 29 -13.26 -2.24 4.33
N ARG A 30 -12.42 -3.27 4.41
CA ARG A 30 -11.68 -3.77 3.24
C ARG A 30 -12.62 -4.52 2.28
N ARG A 31 -12.28 -4.51 0.99
CA ARG A 31 -13.07 -5.15 -0.08
C ARG A 31 -13.40 -6.63 0.16
N ASP A 32 -12.45 -7.43 0.66
CA ASP A 32 -12.71 -8.82 1.09
C ASP A 32 -13.35 -8.86 2.48
N CYS A 33 -14.62 -8.44 2.54
CA CYS A 33 -15.35 -8.06 3.76
C CYS A 33 -15.94 -9.24 4.56
N GLU A 34 -15.77 -10.49 4.10
CA GLU A 34 -16.29 -11.70 4.75
C GLU A 34 -15.75 -11.91 6.18
N VAL A 35 -14.64 -11.26 6.51
CA VAL A 35 -14.08 -11.26 7.87
C VAL A 35 -15.01 -10.57 8.87
N TYR A 36 -15.63 -9.43 8.52
CA TYR A 36 -16.49 -8.67 9.42
C TYR A 36 -17.79 -9.42 9.71
N ARG A 37 -18.41 -9.98 8.66
CA ARG A 37 -19.62 -10.79 8.80
C ARG A 37 -19.41 -11.94 9.77
N ARG A 38 -18.32 -12.70 9.60
CA ARG A 38 -17.97 -13.81 10.51
C ARG A 38 -17.70 -13.37 11.94
N MET A 39 -17.12 -12.19 12.15
CA MET A 39 -16.93 -11.62 13.49
C MET A 39 -18.26 -11.27 14.15
N ALA A 40 -19.14 -10.57 13.44
CA ALA A 40 -20.47 -10.19 13.94
C ALA A 40 -21.35 -11.42 14.23
N GLU A 41 -21.39 -12.40 13.31
CA GLU A 41 -22.20 -13.62 13.44
C GLU A 41 -21.81 -14.47 14.66
N ARG A 42 -20.50 -14.57 14.96
CA ARG A 42 -20.00 -15.29 16.14
C ARG A 42 -20.50 -14.70 17.45
N GLU A 43 -20.73 -13.39 17.47
CA GLU A 43 -21.24 -12.65 18.62
C GLU A 43 -22.77 -12.49 18.59
N GLY A 44 -23.46 -13.07 17.58
CA GLY A 44 -24.91 -12.94 17.42
C GLY A 44 -25.37 -11.53 17.04
N MET A 45 -24.52 -10.76 16.35
CA MET A 45 -24.75 -9.38 15.95
C MET A 45 -25.06 -9.25 14.46
N GLY A 46 -25.92 -8.30 14.11
CA GLY A 46 -26.10 -7.81 12.73
C GLY A 46 -25.28 -6.55 12.48
N ILE A 47 -24.59 -6.49 11.34
CA ILE A 47 -23.92 -5.27 10.90
C ILE A 47 -24.98 -4.35 10.28
N ALA A 48 -25.29 -3.24 10.96
CA ALA A 48 -26.36 -2.32 10.57
C ALA A 48 -25.84 -1.07 9.84
N THR A 49 -24.61 -0.65 10.17
CA THR A 49 -24.05 0.61 9.67
C THR A 49 -22.60 0.39 9.23
N ILE A 50 -22.24 1.04 8.12
CA ILE A 50 -20.88 1.11 7.59
C ILE A 50 -20.51 2.58 7.47
N LEU A 51 -19.34 2.96 8.00
CA LEU A 51 -18.85 4.33 8.02
C LEU A 51 -17.52 4.40 7.26
N GLU A 52 -17.37 5.38 6.38
CA GLU A 52 -16.10 5.70 5.71
C GLU A 52 -15.51 6.98 6.30
N THR A 53 -14.21 7.00 6.61
CA THR A 53 -13.56 8.19 7.19
C THR A 53 -13.17 9.21 6.14
N HIS A 54 -12.90 8.79 4.92
CA HIS A 54 -12.55 9.64 3.77
C HIS A 54 -12.68 8.83 2.48
N ARG A 55 -12.60 9.50 1.32
CA ARG A 55 -12.37 8.80 0.05
C ARG A 55 -10.96 8.22 0.09
N ASN A 56 -10.81 6.90 0.11
CA ASN A 56 -9.49 6.28 0.21
C ASN A 56 -8.79 6.31 -1.16
N GLU A 57 -7.51 6.69 -1.20
CA GLU A 57 -6.71 6.76 -2.43
C GLU A 57 -5.87 5.50 -2.70
N ASP A 58 -5.67 4.62 -1.72
CA ASP A 58 -4.68 3.54 -1.77
C ASP A 58 -5.28 2.12 -1.79
N TYR A 59 -6.59 1.97 -1.61
CA TYR A 59 -7.30 0.72 -1.82
C TYR A 59 -8.78 0.95 -2.16
N ILE A 60 -9.45 -0.08 -2.65
CA ILE A 60 -10.89 -0.07 -2.88
C ILE A 60 -11.63 -0.37 -1.59
N ILE A 61 -12.49 0.56 -1.18
CA ILE A 61 -13.31 0.40 0.01
C ILE A 61 -14.38 -0.69 -0.18
N GLY A 62 -14.61 -1.46 0.87
CA GLY A 62 -15.49 -2.63 0.89
C GLY A 62 -16.93 -2.34 1.29
N SER A 63 -17.34 -1.07 1.38
CA SER A 63 -18.64 -0.68 1.92
C SER A 63 -19.80 -1.26 1.12
N LEU A 64 -19.73 -1.15 -0.21
CA LEU A 64 -20.74 -1.74 -1.09
C LEU A 64 -20.76 -3.27 -1.00
N GLU A 65 -19.60 -3.91 -0.94
CA GLU A 65 -19.51 -5.37 -0.82
C GLU A 65 -20.13 -5.86 0.50
N LEU A 66 -19.86 -5.16 1.59
CA LEU A 66 -20.41 -5.51 2.90
C LEU A 66 -21.90 -5.21 2.97
N ALA A 67 -22.35 -4.05 2.50
CA ALA A 67 -23.76 -3.68 2.44
C ALA A 67 -24.59 -4.68 1.61
N ALA A 68 -24.08 -5.13 0.45
CA ALA A 68 -24.75 -6.12 -0.38
C ALA A 68 -24.95 -7.48 0.34
N ARG A 69 -24.08 -7.80 1.32
CA ARG A 69 -24.12 -9.06 2.07
C ARG A 69 -24.92 -8.96 3.37
N THR A 70 -25.04 -7.77 3.96
CA THR A 70 -25.65 -7.59 5.29
C THR A 70 -26.92 -6.74 5.27
N GLY A 71 -27.16 -5.96 4.22
CA GLY A 71 -28.20 -4.94 4.16
C GLY A 71 -27.88 -3.69 4.99
N ALA A 72 -26.61 -3.50 5.40
CA ALA A 72 -26.20 -2.34 6.18
C ALA A 72 -26.30 -1.03 5.37
N GLU A 73 -26.62 0.05 6.06
CA GLU A 73 -26.57 1.40 5.51
C GLU A 73 -25.11 1.88 5.42
N VAL A 74 -24.77 2.52 4.30
CA VAL A 74 -23.42 3.05 4.05
C VAL A 74 -23.44 4.55 4.20
N PHE A 75 -22.56 5.08 5.04
CA PHE A 75 -22.33 6.51 5.18
C PHE A 75 -20.90 6.85 4.78
N HIS A 76 -20.75 7.73 3.79
CA HIS A 76 -19.45 8.15 3.29
C HIS A 76 -19.07 9.53 3.82
N ALA A 77 -17.77 9.75 3.96
CA ALA A 77 -17.22 11.08 4.21
C ALA A 77 -17.33 11.97 2.96
N ASP A 78 -17.22 13.29 3.16
CA ASP A 78 -17.29 14.32 2.11
C ASP A 78 -18.56 14.34 1.24
N GLY A 79 -19.57 15.12 1.66
CA GLY A 79 -20.78 15.35 0.88
C GLY A 79 -20.61 16.23 -0.37
N HIS A 80 -19.42 16.76 -0.63
CA HIS A 80 -19.15 17.58 -1.83
C HIS A 80 -18.61 16.78 -3.01
N LEU A 81 -18.18 15.53 -2.78
CA LEU A 81 -17.74 14.63 -3.83
C LEU A 81 -18.94 13.89 -4.45
N ASP A 82 -18.81 13.51 -5.73
CA ASP A 82 -19.84 12.81 -6.50
C ASP A 82 -19.87 11.30 -6.18
N TYR A 83 -20.12 10.97 -4.92
CA TYR A 83 -20.37 9.59 -4.50
C TYR A 83 -21.66 9.08 -5.14
N ARG A 84 -21.60 7.90 -5.75
CA ARG A 84 -22.74 7.24 -6.39
C ARG A 84 -23.46 6.24 -5.47
N TYR A 85 -23.07 6.21 -4.20
CA TYR A 85 -23.58 5.27 -3.21
C TYR A 85 -23.52 5.88 -1.81
N GLY A 86 -24.31 5.30 -0.90
CA GLY A 86 -24.36 5.72 0.50
C GLY A 86 -24.92 7.13 0.68
N ASP A 87 -24.99 7.53 1.93
CA ASP A 87 -25.40 8.87 2.35
C ASP A 87 -24.20 9.65 2.90
N ALA A 88 -24.16 10.96 2.65
CA ALA A 88 -23.09 11.82 3.15
C ALA A 88 -23.20 12.03 4.67
N VAL A 89 -22.07 11.93 5.36
CA VAL A 89 -21.97 12.25 6.79
C VAL A 89 -21.87 13.75 7.01
N GLU A 90 -22.59 14.25 8.01
CA GLU A 90 -22.47 15.61 8.54
C GLU A 90 -21.83 15.62 9.94
N ASP A 91 -21.16 16.72 10.29
CA ASP A 91 -20.56 16.92 11.62
C ASP A 91 -21.62 16.78 12.72
N GLY A 92 -21.32 15.99 13.75
CA GLY A 92 -22.22 15.74 14.88
C GLY A 92 -23.33 14.74 14.62
N MET A 93 -23.40 14.12 13.42
CA MET A 93 -24.31 12.99 13.16
C MET A 93 -23.99 11.81 14.09
N ARG A 94 -25.02 11.06 14.50
CA ARG A 94 -24.89 10.01 15.54
C ARG A 94 -25.59 8.72 15.19
N TRP A 95 -24.99 7.61 15.59
CA TRP A 95 -25.53 6.26 15.46
C TRP A 95 -25.48 5.55 16.80
N LYS A 96 -26.55 4.81 17.12
CA LYS A 96 -26.57 3.92 18.29
C LYS A 96 -26.04 2.55 17.91
N VAL A 97 -25.30 1.94 18.82
CA VAL A 97 -24.83 0.56 18.72
C VAL A 97 -25.09 -0.11 20.05
N GLY A 98 -26.28 -0.72 20.20
CA GLY A 98 -26.74 -1.20 21.51
C GLY A 98 -26.77 -0.08 22.56
N ARG A 99 -25.90 -0.15 23.57
CA ARG A 99 -25.78 0.88 24.62
C ARG A 99 -24.72 1.96 24.32
N LEU A 100 -23.99 1.82 23.23
CA LEU A 100 -22.93 2.75 22.82
C LEU A 100 -23.49 3.76 21.80
N GLU A 101 -22.76 4.86 21.62
CA GLU A 101 -23.07 5.88 20.60
C GLU A 101 -21.80 6.21 19.82
N ILE A 102 -21.89 6.27 18.50
CA ILE A 102 -20.86 6.80 17.61
C ILE A 102 -21.29 8.20 17.16
N GLU A 103 -20.38 9.16 17.23
CA GLU A 103 -20.56 10.55 16.82
C GLU A 103 -19.54 10.92 15.73
N ALA A 104 -20.00 11.46 14.60
CA ALA A 104 -19.13 11.99 13.55
C ALA A 104 -18.50 13.33 13.97
N ILE A 105 -17.22 13.48 13.69
CA ILE A 105 -16.44 14.70 13.93
C ILE A 105 -15.73 15.04 12.62
N SER A 106 -16.06 16.19 12.05
CA SER A 106 -15.33 16.72 10.89
C SER A 106 -13.88 17.00 11.27
N THR A 107 -12.97 16.37 10.52
CA THR A 107 -11.52 16.48 10.70
C THR A 107 -10.82 16.67 9.34
N PRO A 108 -11.07 17.78 8.63
CA PRO A 108 -10.42 18.08 7.36
C PRO A 108 -8.90 18.17 7.49
N GLY A 109 -8.18 17.84 6.43
CA GLY A 109 -6.72 17.99 6.38
C GLY A 109 -6.08 17.01 5.42
N HIS A 110 -6.29 15.71 5.67
CA HIS A 110 -5.87 14.68 4.72
C HIS A 110 -6.67 14.76 3.41
N THR A 111 -8.00 14.82 3.55
CA THR A 111 -8.93 15.24 2.51
C THR A 111 -9.83 16.35 3.05
N LEU A 112 -10.59 17.05 2.20
CA LEU A 112 -11.48 18.13 2.64
C LEU A 112 -12.65 17.62 3.48
N GLY A 113 -13.28 16.51 3.10
CA GLY A 113 -14.38 15.95 3.88
C GLY A 113 -14.00 14.85 4.86
N SER A 114 -12.71 14.71 5.20
CA SER A 114 -12.25 13.73 6.19
C SER A 114 -13.04 13.83 7.50
N MET A 115 -13.49 12.67 7.99
CA MET A 115 -14.24 12.49 9.23
C MET A 115 -13.49 11.58 10.18
N SER A 116 -13.60 11.87 11.47
CA SER A 116 -13.26 10.97 12.57
C SER A 116 -14.55 10.54 13.28
N TYR A 117 -14.57 9.34 13.85
CA TYR A 117 -15.76 8.81 14.55
C TYR A 117 -15.45 8.57 16.02
N LEU A 118 -16.16 9.25 16.92
CA LEU A 118 -16.01 9.11 18.36
C LEU A 118 -17.02 8.10 18.91
N LEU A 119 -16.51 7.00 19.48
CA LEU A 119 -17.28 6.07 20.28
C LEU A 119 -17.36 6.55 21.73
N ARG A 120 -18.59 6.70 22.22
CA ARG A 120 -18.93 7.00 23.61
C ARG A 120 -19.40 5.75 24.34
N ASP A 121 -19.02 5.63 25.60
CA ASP A 121 -19.51 4.55 26.47
C ASP A 121 -21.00 4.75 26.85
N ALA A 122 -21.57 3.79 27.60
CA ALA A 122 -22.98 3.85 28.01
C ALA A 122 -23.33 5.03 28.94
N ARG A 123 -22.34 5.77 29.47
CA ARG A 123 -22.53 7.00 30.26
C ARG A 123 -22.35 8.26 29.41
N GLY A 124 -21.94 8.12 28.16
CA GLY A 124 -21.65 9.23 27.23
C GLY A 124 -20.20 9.70 27.27
N ASP A 125 -19.32 9.03 28.02
CA ASP A 125 -17.92 9.41 28.14
C ASP A 125 -17.15 9.06 26.86
N PRO A 126 -16.29 9.96 26.32
CA PRO A 126 -15.41 9.65 25.19
C PRO A 126 -14.51 8.45 25.51
N TRP A 127 -14.48 7.46 24.62
CA TRP A 127 -13.70 6.24 24.86
C TRP A 127 -12.70 5.93 23.74
N ILE A 128 -13.17 5.84 22.50
CA ILE A 128 -12.34 5.49 21.33
C ILE A 128 -12.66 6.48 20.22
N VAL A 129 -11.65 7.00 19.54
CA VAL A 129 -11.83 7.80 18.32
C VAL A 129 -11.16 7.10 17.16
N PHE A 130 -11.94 6.87 16.09
CA PHE A 130 -11.47 6.37 14.82
C PHE A 130 -11.05 7.57 13.99
N THR A 131 -9.75 7.77 13.83
CA THR A 131 -9.18 9.03 13.33
C THR A 131 -9.02 9.06 11.81
N GLY A 132 -9.39 7.97 11.12
CA GLY A 132 -9.10 7.79 9.71
C GLY A 132 -7.62 8.07 9.46
N ASP A 133 -7.36 8.92 8.47
CA ASP A 133 -6.02 9.36 8.11
C ASP A 133 -5.67 10.76 8.63
N ALA A 134 -6.43 11.32 9.58
CA ALA A 134 -6.09 12.60 10.22
C ALA A 134 -4.92 12.45 11.21
N LEU A 135 -4.97 11.44 12.08
CA LEU A 135 -3.98 11.20 13.14
C LEU A 135 -3.55 9.73 13.17
N PHE A 136 -2.23 9.50 13.12
CA PHE A 136 -1.62 8.18 13.23
C PHE A 136 -0.82 8.02 14.51
N ALA A 137 -0.31 6.80 14.75
CA ALA A 137 0.69 6.59 15.76
C ALA A 137 2.02 7.24 15.34
N GLY A 138 2.35 8.39 15.93
CA GLY A 138 3.62 9.10 15.74
C GLY A 138 3.69 9.93 14.45
N ASP A 139 2.58 10.05 13.72
CA ASP A 139 2.50 10.79 12.46
C ASP A 139 1.09 11.36 12.23
N LEU A 140 0.88 12.07 11.13
CA LEU A 140 -0.38 12.67 10.68
C LEU A 140 -0.54 12.48 9.17
N GLY A 141 -1.78 12.57 8.67
CA GLY A 141 -2.11 12.51 7.24
C GLY A 141 -1.31 13.49 6.40
N ARG A 142 -0.87 13.04 5.22
CA ARG A 142 -0.37 13.95 4.17
C ARG A 142 -1.46 14.93 3.74
N VAL A 143 -1.06 16.11 3.27
CA VAL A 143 -1.95 17.26 2.98
C VAL A 143 -1.86 17.75 1.53
N ASP A 144 -1.15 17.01 0.68
CA ASP A 144 -0.76 17.40 -0.68
C ASP A 144 -1.64 16.78 -1.78
N PHE A 145 -2.70 16.04 -1.43
CA PHE A 145 -3.59 15.41 -2.42
C PHE A 145 -4.29 16.41 -3.35
N MET A 146 -4.54 17.63 -2.87
CA MET A 146 -5.11 18.69 -3.70
C MET A 146 -4.06 19.58 -4.38
N GLY A 147 -2.81 19.13 -4.41
CA GLY A 147 -1.69 19.88 -4.96
C GLY A 147 -0.96 20.71 -3.91
N MET A 148 0.31 20.98 -4.18
CA MET A 148 1.17 21.76 -3.28
C MET A 148 0.74 23.23 -3.16
N ASP A 149 -0.04 23.74 -4.11
CA ASP A 149 -0.66 25.07 -4.06
C ASP A 149 -1.71 25.18 -2.95
N ARG A 150 -2.30 24.07 -2.51
CA ARG A 150 -3.26 24.00 -1.40
C ARG A 150 -2.71 23.34 -0.15
N ALA A 151 -1.47 22.84 -0.16
CA ALA A 151 -0.90 22.11 0.97
C ALA A 151 -0.85 22.94 2.27
N GLU A 152 -0.60 24.25 2.19
CA GLU A 152 -0.62 25.13 3.37
C GLU A 152 -2.03 25.28 3.96
N GLU A 153 -3.05 25.44 3.12
CA GLU A 153 -4.46 25.49 3.52
C GLU A 153 -4.86 24.18 4.20
N MET A 154 -4.55 23.04 3.57
CA MET A 154 -4.87 21.72 4.08
C MET A 154 -4.13 21.40 5.39
N ALA A 155 -2.89 21.85 5.54
CA ALA A 155 -2.17 21.75 6.81
C ALA A 155 -2.80 22.61 7.91
N GLY A 156 -3.28 23.80 7.59
CA GLY A 156 -4.04 24.64 8.52
C GLY A 156 -5.32 23.96 9.00
N LEU A 157 -6.10 23.38 8.08
CA LEU A 157 -7.29 22.60 8.43
C LEU A 157 -6.97 21.39 9.30
N LEU A 158 -5.87 20.68 8.97
CA LEU A 158 -5.42 19.55 9.80
C LEU A 158 -5.02 20.00 11.20
N TYR A 159 -4.36 21.16 11.34
CA TYR A 159 -4.03 21.74 12.64
C TYR A 159 -5.29 21.95 13.49
N GLU A 160 -6.31 22.62 12.97
CA GLU A 160 -7.58 22.84 13.68
C GLU A 160 -8.25 21.51 14.06
N SER A 161 -8.29 20.56 13.12
CA SER A 161 -8.80 19.20 13.35
C SER A 161 -8.12 18.50 14.52
N ILE A 162 -6.78 18.57 14.59
CA ILE A 162 -6.04 17.92 15.68
C ILE A 162 -6.22 18.69 16.99
N PHE A 163 -5.91 19.98 17.01
CA PHE A 163 -5.76 20.76 18.25
C PHE A 163 -7.10 21.19 18.84
N ASP A 164 -8.10 21.49 18.03
CA ASP A 164 -9.39 22.03 18.49
C ASP A 164 -10.49 20.97 18.56
N ARG A 165 -10.36 19.87 17.80
CA ARG A 165 -11.40 18.83 17.73
C ARG A 165 -10.98 17.52 18.40
N LEU A 166 -9.82 16.96 18.02
CA LEU A 166 -9.41 15.64 18.52
C LEU A 166 -8.76 15.70 19.91
N LEU A 167 -7.67 16.43 20.09
CA LEU A 167 -6.94 16.48 21.37
C LEU A 167 -7.81 16.89 22.59
N PRO A 168 -8.81 17.77 22.47
CA PRO A 168 -9.71 18.12 23.57
C PRO A 168 -10.61 16.98 24.06
N LEU A 169 -10.74 15.88 23.31
CA LEU A 169 -11.51 14.69 23.74
C LEU A 169 -10.92 14.00 24.98
N GLY A 170 -9.62 14.20 25.23
CA GLY A 170 -8.94 13.79 26.47
C GLY A 170 -7.87 12.71 26.29
N ASP A 171 -6.87 12.73 27.18
CA ASP A 171 -5.65 11.90 27.09
C ASP A 171 -5.90 10.39 27.07
N GLY A 172 -6.97 9.96 27.74
CA GLY A 172 -7.33 8.56 27.91
C GLY A 172 -8.05 7.94 26.71
N VAL A 173 -8.47 8.75 25.74
CA VAL A 173 -9.20 8.28 24.56
C VAL A 173 -8.24 7.51 23.64
N ILE A 174 -8.62 6.28 23.29
CA ILE A 174 -7.86 5.43 22.38
C ILE A 174 -8.00 5.99 20.96
N ALA A 175 -6.88 6.17 20.25
CA ALA A 175 -6.90 6.62 18.86
C ALA A 175 -6.70 5.42 17.92
N CYS A 176 -7.59 5.31 16.93
CA CYS A 176 -7.70 4.21 15.99
C CYS A 176 -7.59 4.74 14.55
N PRO A 177 -6.37 4.83 13.99
CA PRO A 177 -6.16 5.29 12.63
C PRO A 177 -6.61 4.28 11.56
N ALA A 178 -6.86 4.74 10.34
CA ALA A 178 -7.08 3.86 9.19
C ALA A 178 -5.77 3.28 8.62
N HIS A 179 -4.59 3.78 9.01
CA HIS A 179 -3.30 3.24 8.55
C HIS A 179 -2.23 3.02 9.63
N GLY A 180 -1.28 2.15 9.31
CA GLY A 180 -0.12 1.75 10.12
C GLY A 180 1.22 1.93 9.43
N ALA A 181 2.28 1.42 10.06
CA ALA A 181 3.65 1.49 9.53
C ALA A 181 3.75 0.91 8.10
N GLY A 182 4.32 1.69 7.19
CA GLY A 182 4.51 1.31 5.78
C GLY A 182 3.42 1.81 4.81
N SER A 183 2.38 2.49 5.29
CA SER A 183 1.41 3.17 4.41
C SER A 183 2.01 4.39 3.71
N ALA A 184 1.55 4.66 2.48
CA ALA A 184 1.90 5.84 1.69
C ALA A 184 1.06 7.10 2.03
N CYS A 185 0.08 6.96 2.93
CA CYS A 185 -0.78 8.07 3.39
C CYS A 185 -0.08 9.00 4.41
N ALA A 186 1.11 8.63 4.89
CA ALA A 186 1.93 9.45 5.76
C ALA A 186 3.44 9.26 5.49
N ALA A 187 4.27 10.05 6.16
CA ALA A 187 5.72 10.05 5.94
C ALA A 187 6.44 8.92 6.70
N SER A 188 6.08 8.67 7.96
CA SER A 188 6.73 7.73 8.86
C SER A 188 5.83 7.33 10.05
N ILE A 189 4.78 6.55 9.80
CA ILE A 189 3.95 5.97 10.86
C ILE A 189 4.78 5.01 11.73
N ALA A 190 4.72 5.17 13.05
CA ALA A 190 5.42 4.30 13.99
C ALA A 190 4.78 2.90 14.01
N ASP A 191 5.63 1.87 14.14
CA ASP A 191 5.18 0.48 14.33
C ASP A 191 4.65 0.27 15.75
N ARG A 192 3.43 0.78 16.00
CA ARG A 192 2.71 0.65 17.26
C ARG A 192 1.27 0.26 16.97
N LYS A 193 0.86 -0.88 17.54
CA LYS A 193 -0.49 -1.42 17.37
C LYS A 193 -1.58 -0.52 17.98
N TRP A 194 -1.31 0.15 19.09
CA TRP A 194 -2.27 1.02 19.78
C TRP A 194 -1.62 2.34 20.20
N THR A 195 -2.41 3.42 20.21
CA THR A 195 -2.03 4.71 20.78
C THR A 195 -3.22 5.41 21.44
N THR A 196 -2.98 6.54 22.12
CA THR A 196 -4.02 7.40 22.69
C THR A 196 -3.74 8.84 22.34
N LEU A 197 -4.75 9.70 22.41
CA LEU A 197 -4.57 11.14 22.18
C LEU A 197 -3.53 11.75 23.13
N GLY A 198 -3.45 11.26 24.37
CA GLY A 198 -2.45 11.71 25.35
C GLY A 198 -1.02 11.28 25.01
N ILE A 199 -0.84 10.09 24.42
CA ILE A 199 0.47 9.65 23.93
C ILE A 199 0.89 10.50 22.74
N GLU A 200 0.00 10.70 21.77
CA GLU A 200 0.29 11.48 20.58
C GLU A 200 0.59 12.93 20.93
N ARG A 201 -0.20 13.59 21.79
CA ARG A 201 0.10 14.95 22.25
C ARG A 201 1.50 15.10 22.86
N LYS A 202 1.98 14.08 23.59
CA LYS A 202 3.26 14.12 24.30
C LYS A 202 4.46 13.67 23.46
N ARG A 203 4.26 12.83 22.45
CA ARG A 203 5.34 12.12 21.77
C ARG A 203 5.33 12.23 20.26
N ASN A 204 4.21 12.62 19.65
CA ASN A 204 4.14 12.80 18.21
C ASN A 204 4.99 14.03 17.82
N PRO A 205 6.08 13.87 17.06
CA PRO A 205 7.00 14.96 16.73
C PRO A 205 6.32 16.07 15.90
N LYS A 206 5.28 15.75 15.14
CA LYS A 206 4.50 16.72 14.36
C LYS A 206 3.55 17.56 15.21
N LEU A 207 3.25 17.11 16.43
CA LEU A 207 2.46 17.88 17.41
C LEU A 207 3.33 18.71 18.35
N GLN A 208 4.66 18.55 18.31
CA GLN A 208 5.59 19.36 19.08
C GLN A 208 5.93 20.64 18.29
N VAL A 209 4.98 21.57 18.26
CA VAL A 209 5.05 22.83 17.50
C VAL A 209 4.65 24.01 18.39
N GLY A 210 5.23 25.18 18.14
CA GLY A 210 4.92 26.43 18.85
C GLY A 210 3.66 27.16 18.34
N GLY A 211 3.13 26.77 17.18
CA GLY A 211 1.98 27.40 16.54
C GLY A 211 1.63 26.77 15.18
N VAL A 212 0.62 27.32 14.52
CA VAL A 212 0.12 26.82 13.22
C VAL A 212 1.16 26.98 12.12
N GLU A 213 1.97 28.03 12.13
CA GLU A 213 2.97 28.28 11.09
C GLU A 213 4.06 27.19 11.07
N GLU A 214 4.57 26.80 12.24
CA GLU A 214 5.55 25.71 12.36
C GLU A 214 4.94 24.35 11.99
N PHE A 215 3.65 24.16 12.27
CA PHE A 215 2.94 22.95 11.86
C PHE A 215 2.80 22.86 10.34
N VAL A 216 2.40 23.95 9.69
CA VAL A 216 2.27 24.04 8.24
C VAL A 216 3.61 23.76 7.56
N GLU A 217 4.70 24.35 8.03
CA GLU A 217 6.05 24.08 7.48
C GLU A 217 6.44 22.60 7.57
N LYS A 218 6.08 21.91 8.67
CA LYS A 218 6.35 20.48 8.85
C LYS A 218 5.46 19.58 7.99
N MET A 219 4.22 20.00 7.71
CA MET A 219 3.21 19.16 7.07
C MET A 219 3.10 19.37 5.56
N ALA A 220 3.32 20.60 5.07
CA ALA A 220 3.24 20.95 3.66
C ALA A 220 4.47 20.47 2.88
N VAL A 221 4.66 19.15 2.86
CA VAL A 221 5.73 18.46 2.13
C VAL A 221 5.12 17.56 1.06
N GLU A 222 5.70 17.60 -0.14
CA GLU A 222 5.28 16.72 -1.23
C GLU A 222 5.75 15.29 -0.97
N LEU A 223 4.82 14.34 -1.03
CA LEU A 223 5.14 12.91 -0.96
C LEU A 223 4.92 12.25 -2.32
N GLU A 224 5.73 11.23 -2.60
CA GLU A 224 5.56 10.45 -3.82
C GLU A 224 4.16 9.78 -3.86
N MET A 225 3.51 9.88 -5.03
CA MET A 225 2.14 9.38 -5.22
C MET A 225 2.12 8.25 -6.25
N PRO A 226 1.68 7.03 -5.86
CA PRO A 226 1.51 5.93 -6.80
C PRO A 226 0.50 6.28 -7.91
N PRO A 227 0.79 5.94 -9.19
CA PRO A 227 -0.11 6.24 -10.30
C PRO A 227 -1.52 5.67 -10.14
N TYR A 228 -1.63 4.50 -9.49
CA TYR A 228 -2.91 3.83 -9.28
C TYR A 228 -3.88 4.56 -8.36
N PHE A 229 -3.42 5.54 -7.58
CA PHE A 229 -4.30 6.29 -6.69
C PHE A 229 -5.48 6.92 -7.43
N ARG A 230 -5.24 7.40 -8.66
CA ARG A 230 -6.30 7.95 -9.53
C ARG A 230 -7.42 6.97 -9.83
N GLU A 231 -7.09 5.68 -9.93
CA GLU A 231 -8.09 4.65 -10.16
C GLU A 231 -8.87 4.33 -8.88
N MET A 232 -8.23 4.40 -7.71
CA MET A 232 -8.91 4.25 -6.41
C MET A 232 -9.86 5.42 -6.17
N GLU A 233 -9.43 6.66 -6.42
CA GLU A 233 -10.29 7.85 -6.36
C GLU A 233 -11.54 7.67 -7.23
N ARG A 234 -11.37 7.17 -8.45
CA ARG A 234 -12.48 6.91 -9.37
C ARG A 234 -13.42 5.83 -8.86
N LEU A 235 -12.87 4.68 -8.44
CA LEU A 235 -13.64 3.51 -8.02
C LEU A 235 -14.36 3.73 -6.68
N ASN A 236 -13.75 4.46 -5.75
CA ASN A 236 -14.34 4.78 -4.46
C ASN A 236 -15.36 5.94 -4.52
N LEU A 237 -15.49 6.64 -5.65
CA LEU A 237 -16.62 7.53 -5.91
C LEU A 237 -17.73 6.84 -6.69
N ALA A 238 -17.35 6.11 -7.75
CA ALA A 238 -18.31 5.47 -8.64
C ALA A 238 -18.98 4.22 -8.03
N GLY A 239 -18.35 3.61 -7.02
CA GLY A 239 -18.69 2.30 -6.51
C GLY A 239 -17.98 1.19 -7.31
N ALA A 240 -17.08 0.46 -6.66
CA ALA A 240 -16.36 -0.63 -7.30
C ALA A 240 -17.27 -1.85 -7.56
N PRO A 241 -16.99 -2.66 -8.60
CA PRO A 241 -17.72 -3.91 -8.85
C PRO A 241 -17.65 -4.87 -7.65
N HIS A 242 -18.72 -5.61 -7.42
CA HIS A 242 -18.76 -6.60 -6.35
C HIS A 242 -17.81 -7.78 -6.63
N LEU A 243 -17.08 -8.24 -5.62
CA LEU A 243 -16.16 -9.37 -5.74
C LEU A 243 -16.87 -10.64 -6.20
N ALA A 244 -18.10 -10.87 -5.74
CA ALA A 244 -18.90 -12.03 -6.13
C ALA A 244 -19.24 -12.07 -7.64
N THR A 245 -19.09 -10.95 -8.34
CA THR A 245 -19.34 -10.86 -9.79
C THR A 245 -18.08 -11.03 -10.63
N LEU A 246 -16.91 -11.12 -9.99
CA LEU A 246 -15.63 -11.26 -10.67
C LEU A 246 -15.23 -12.74 -10.75
N PRO A 247 -14.84 -13.25 -11.93
CA PRO A 247 -14.34 -14.62 -12.03
C PRO A 247 -13.01 -14.73 -11.29
N ASP A 248 -12.84 -15.81 -10.52
CA ASP A 248 -11.52 -16.20 -10.04
C ASP A 248 -10.63 -16.60 -11.22
N PRO A 249 -9.32 -16.30 -11.17
CA PRO A 249 -8.42 -16.64 -12.26
C PRO A 249 -8.41 -18.14 -12.52
N ALA A 250 -8.73 -18.55 -13.75
CA ALA A 250 -8.69 -19.94 -14.15
C ALA A 250 -7.24 -20.46 -14.10
N THR A 251 -7.06 -21.71 -13.67
CA THR A 251 -5.77 -22.38 -13.83
C THR A 251 -5.71 -22.95 -15.25
N ILE A 252 -4.78 -22.45 -16.06
CA ILE A 252 -4.69 -22.73 -17.51
C ILE A 252 -3.38 -23.43 -17.86
N SER A 253 -3.40 -24.22 -18.94
CA SER A 253 -2.22 -24.97 -19.41
C SER A 253 -1.08 -24.05 -19.86
N PRO A 254 0.18 -24.53 -19.91
CA PRO A 254 1.29 -23.75 -20.46
C PRO A 254 1.03 -23.23 -21.89
N GLU A 255 0.30 -23.98 -22.71
CA GLU A 255 -0.09 -23.58 -24.07
C GLU A 255 -1.05 -22.39 -24.06
N GLU A 256 -2.15 -22.50 -23.31
CA GLU A 256 -3.14 -21.40 -23.18
C GLU A 256 -2.54 -20.18 -22.48
N PHE A 257 -1.61 -20.39 -21.53
CA PHE A 257 -0.92 -19.32 -20.83
C PHE A 257 0.01 -18.55 -21.76
N GLU A 258 0.76 -19.23 -22.63
CA GLU A 258 1.62 -18.59 -23.64
C GLU A 258 0.78 -17.75 -24.62
N GLU A 259 -0.31 -18.30 -25.12
CA GLU A 259 -1.24 -17.57 -26.01
C GLU A 259 -1.82 -16.33 -25.33
N SER A 260 -2.30 -16.48 -24.08
CA SER A 260 -2.85 -15.35 -23.32
C SER A 260 -1.79 -14.29 -22.99
N ALA A 261 -0.52 -14.70 -22.84
CA ALA A 261 0.58 -13.80 -22.51
C ALA A 261 1.00 -12.88 -23.66
N GLU A 262 0.58 -13.15 -24.90
CA GLU A 262 0.84 -12.27 -26.05
C GLU A 262 0.19 -10.89 -25.86
N ASP A 263 -1.08 -10.88 -25.42
CA ASP A 263 -1.86 -9.66 -25.21
C ASP A 263 -1.96 -9.26 -23.72
N GLY A 264 -1.69 -10.18 -22.81
CA GLY A 264 -1.71 -9.98 -21.36
C GLY A 264 -0.39 -9.49 -20.76
N LEU A 265 -0.39 -9.29 -19.45
CA LEU A 265 0.79 -9.02 -18.63
C LEU A 265 1.03 -10.19 -17.68
N VAL A 266 2.18 -10.85 -17.82
CA VAL A 266 2.59 -11.89 -16.88
C VAL A 266 3.18 -11.23 -15.63
N LEU A 267 2.50 -11.40 -14.49
CA LEU A 267 3.00 -11.07 -13.16
C LEU A 267 3.49 -12.36 -12.48
N ASP A 268 4.78 -12.38 -12.18
CA ASP A 268 5.42 -13.48 -11.47
C ASP A 268 5.67 -13.09 -10.02
N THR A 269 4.98 -13.75 -9.09
CA THR A 269 5.02 -13.47 -7.65
C THR A 269 6.05 -14.27 -6.88
N ARG A 270 6.84 -15.09 -7.58
CA ARG A 270 7.89 -15.92 -6.99
C ARG A 270 9.05 -15.08 -6.47
N THR A 271 9.91 -15.73 -5.70
CA THR A 271 11.12 -15.11 -5.15
C THR A 271 12.07 -14.65 -6.26
N GLU A 272 12.93 -13.69 -5.93
CA GLU A 272 13.98 -13.18 -6.81
C GLU A 272 14.91 -14.30 -7.31
N LEU A 273 15.15 -15.32 -6.49
CA LEU A 273 15.98 -16.47 -6.86
C LEU A 273 15.27 -17.35 -7.91
N ALA A 274 14.01 -17.68 -7.68
CA ALA A 274 13.23 -18.52 -8.59
C ALA A 274 12.97 -17.82 -9.92
N PHE A 275 12.65 -16.52 -9.88
CA PHE A 275 12.46 -15.70 -11.08
C PHE A 275 13.77 -15.53 -11.86
N GLY A 276 14.86 -15.18 -11.17
CA GLY A 276 16.17 -14.99 -11.78
C GLY A 276 16.69 -16.24 -12.50
N ALA A 277 16.44 -17.43 -11.92
CA ALA A 277 16.85 -18.70 -12.53
C ALA A 277 16.08 -19.00 -13.83
N ALA A 278 14.75 -18.85 -13.84
CA ALA A 278 13.93 -19.01 -15.03
C ALA A 278 12.54 -18.39 -14.85
N HIS A 279 12.05 -17.67 -15.85
CA HIS A 279 10.71 -17.09 -15.88
C HIS A 279 10.12 -17.06 -17.30
N VAL A 280 8.80 -16.87 -17.39
CA VAL A 280 8.11 -16.65 -18.67
C VAL A 280 8.67 -15.37 -19.32
N PRO A 281 9.06 -15.39 -20.61
CA PRO A 281 9.63 -14.22 -21.28
C PRO A 281 8.72 -13.00 -21.17
N GLY A 282 9.31 -11.84 -20.89
CA GLY A 282 8.57 -10.59 -20.69
C GLY A 282 7.81 -10.48 -19.37
N ALA A 283 7.88 -11.46 -18.46
CA ALA A 283 7.23 -11.35 -17.15
C ALA A 283 7.79 -10.19 -16.30
N LEU A 284 6.91 -9.57 -15.51
CA LEU A 284 7.26 -8.63 -14.45
C LEU A 284 7.34 -9.40 -13.14
N ASN A 285 8.45 -9.27 -12.41
CA ASN A 285 8.56 -9.85 -11.07
C ASN A 285 8.11 -8.85 -10.02
N ILE A 286 7.17 -9.25 -9.16
CA ILE A 286 6.91 -8.59 -7.88
C ILE A 286 6.65 -9.70 -6.87
N TRP A 287 7.61 -9.96 -5.98
CA TRP A 287 7.45 -10.99 -4.96
C TRP A 287 6.12 -10.82 -4.20
N LEU A 288 5.49 -11.93 -3.80
CA LEU A 288 4.12 -11.93 -3.29
C LEU A 288 3.84 -10.87 -2.20
N ALA A 289 4.76 -10.68 -1.25
CA ALA A 289 4.63 -9.68 -0.18
C ALA A 289 4.78 -8.23 -0.65
N GLY A 290 5.43 -7.99 -1.78
CA GLY A 290 5.59 -6.68 -2.40
C GLY A 290 4.43 -6.28 -3.31
N VAL A 291 3.53 -7.21 -3.66
CA VAL A 291 2.39 -6.93 -4.57
C VAL A 291 1.60 -5.69 -4.14
N PRO A 292 1.15 -5.54 -2.88
CA PRO A 292 0.38 -4.37 -2.48
C PRO A 292 1.14 -3.05 -2.61
N SER A 293 2.47 -3.06 -2.47
CA SER A 293 3.30 -1.86 -2.49
C SER A 293 3.78 -1.48 -3.90
N PHE A 294 3.92 -2.44 -4.82
CA PHE A 294 4.54 -2.22 -6.13
C PHE A 294 3.61 -2.48 -7.32
N ALA A 295 2.52 -3.22 -7.14
CA ALA A 295 1.63 -3.52 -8.25
C ALA A 295 1.02 -2.24 -8.85
N GLY A 296 0.57 -1.33 -7.99
CA GLY A 296 0.04 -0.02 -8.39
C GLY A 296 1.05 0.93 -9.08
N TRP A 297 2.35 0.62 -9.03
CA TRP A 297 3.39 1.39 -9.72
C TRP A 297 3.68 0.88 -11.13
N PHE A 298 3.54 -0.44 -11.35
CA PHE A 298 4.13 -1.09 -12.51
C PHE A 298 3.14 -1.91 -13.34
N LEU A 299 1.95 -2.24 -12.80
CA LEU A 299 0.91 -2.91 -13.56
C LEU A 299 -0.07 -1.90 -14.19
N PRO A 300 -0.53 -2.17 -15.41
CA PRO A 300 -1.60 -1.40 -16.04
C PRO A 300 -2.99 -1.96 -15.65
N TYR A 301 -4.01 -1.08 -15.57
CA TYR A 301 -5.41 -1.50 -15.34
C TYR A 301 -6.14 -1.94 -16.61
N ASP A 302 -5.62 -1.57 -17.78
CA ASP A 302 -6.24 -1.80 -19.09
C ASP A 302 -5.75 -3.08 -19.80
N ARG A 303 -4.96 -3.92 -19.13
CA ARG A 303 -4.55 -5.24 -19.63
C ARG A 303 -4.96 -6.37 -18.68
N ASP A 304 -5.15 -7.56 -19.24
CA ASP A 304 -5.35 -8.76 -18.44
C ASP A 304 -4.04 -9.18 -17.75
N ILE A 305 -4.15 -9.64 -16.51
CA ILE A 305 -3.02 -10.10 -15.71
C ILE A 305 -3.04 -11.63 -15.64
N LEU A 306 -1.90 -12.22 -15.97
CA LEU A 306 -1.62 -13.64 -15.87
C LEU A 306 -0.65 -13.88 -14.71
N LEU A 307 -0.94 -14.86 -13.86
CA LEU A 307 -0.20 -15.09 -12.63
C LEU A 307 0.71 -16.31 -12.74
N VAL A 308 1.98 -16.12 -12.40
CA VAL A 308 2.91 -17.21 -12.07
C VAL A 308 3.20 -17.11 -10.58
N ASP A 309 2.80 -18.13 -9.83
CA ASP A 309 3.00 -18.18 -8.39
C ASP A 309 3.63 -19.51 -7.97
N GLU A 310 4.28 -19.53 -6.82
CA GLU A 310 4.88 -20.74 -6.23
C GLU A 310 4.18 -21.12 -4.91
N THR A 311 3.24 -20.29 -4.43
CA THR A 311 2.47 -20.65 -3.24
C THR A 311 1.41 -21.68 -3.57
N SER A 312 1.03 -22.45 -2.55
CA SER A 312 -0.12 -23.34 -2.63
C SER A 312 -1.46 -22.60 -2.54
N ASP A 313 -1.46 -21.27 -2.37
CA ASP A 313 -2.65 -20.45 -2.15
C ASP A 313 -2.68 -19.20 -3.03
N LEU A 314 -3.11 -19.39 -4.28
CA LEU A 314 -3.36 -18.34 -5.28
C LEU A 314 -4.30 -17.23 -4.78
N SER A 315 -5.13 -17.50 -3.76
CA SER A 315 -6.04 -16.52 -3.19
C SER A 315 -5.31 -15.35 -2.54
N ILE A 316 -4.05 -15.52 -2.09
CA ILE A 316 -3.27 -14.44 -1.49
C ILE A 316 -2.95 -13.37 -2.54
N ALA A 317 -2.36 -13.76 -3.66
CA ALA A 317 -2.03 -12.85 -4.77
C ALA A 317 -3.30 -12.19 -5.31
N THR A 318 -4.34 -12.99 -5.55
CA THR A 318 -5.64 -12.54 -6.06
C THR A 318 -6.28 -11.49 -5.15
N ARG A 319 -6.34 -11.74 -3.83
CA ARG A 319 -6.89 -10.77 -2.88
C ARG A 319 -6.08 -9.47 -2.85
N ARG A 320 -4.74 -9.56 -2.86
CA ARG A 320 -3.86 -8.37 -2.84
C ARG A 320 -4.05 -7.50 -4.07
N LEU A 321 -4.19 -8.11 -5.26
CA LEU A 321 -4.47 -7.41 -6.50
C LEU A 321 -5.88 -6.77 -6.51
N ARG A 322 -6.91 -7.54 -6.15
CA ARG A 322 -8.29 -7.04 -6.12
C ARG A 322 -8.54 -5.94 -5.09
N ARG A 323 -7.78 -5.91 -3.98
CA ARG A 323 -7.87 -4.81 -3.00
C ARG A 323 -7.48 -3.46 -3.58
N ILE A 324 -6.60 -3.44 -4.58
CA ILE A 324 -6.22 -2.22 -5.31
C ILE A 324 -6.81 -2.20 -6.72
N GLY A 325 -7.88 -2.96 -7.00
CA GLY A 325 -8.65 -2.85 -8.25
C GLY A 325 -8.14 -3.59 -9.47
N TYR A 326 -7.11 -4.42 -9.34
CA TYR A 326 -6.71 -5.32 -10.42
C TYR A 326 -7.66 -6.53 -10.48
N ASP A 327 -8.80 -6.32 -11.13
CA ASP A 327 -9.89 -7.30 -11.22
C ASP A 327 -9.79 -8.21 -12.46
N ARG A 328 -9.01 -7.78 -13.47
CA ARG A 328 -8.80 -8.50 -14.73
C ARG A 328 -7.73 -9.57 -14.63
N LEU A 329 -8.03 -10.65 -13.92
CA LEU A 329 -7.12 -11.79 -13.74
C LEU A 329 -7.50 -12.90 -14.73
N ALA A 330 -6.79 -12.98 -15.86
CA ALA A 330 -7.15 -13.89 -16.96
C ALA A 330 -6.77 -15.35 -16.69
N GLY A 331 -5.73 -15.60 -15.89
CA GLY A 331 -5.38 -16.96 -15.55
C GLY A 331 -4.13 -17.10 -14.68
N HIS A 332 -3.92 -18.33 -14.22
CA HIS A 332 -2.77 -18.76 -13.44
C HIS A 332 -2.11 -19.96 -14.12
N LEU A 333 -0.78 -19.96 -14.18
CA LEU A 333 -0.01 -21.01 -14.85
C LEU A 333 -0.11 -22.35 -14.11
N ALA A 334 -0.81 -23.32 -14.71
CA ALA A 334 -0.93 -24.66 -14.15
C ALA A 334 0.44 -25.33 -14.01
N GLY A 335 0.79 -25.78 -12.80
CA GLY A 335 2.06 -26.44 -12.52
C GLY A 335 3.30 -25.54 -12.57
N GLY A 336 3.11 -24.21 -12.69
CA GLY A 336 4.18 -23.22 -12.65
C GLY A 336 5.26 -23.41 -13.72
N MET A 337 6.47 -22.92 -13.43
CA MET A 337 7.58 -23.00 -14.38
C MET A 337 8.04 -24.42 -14.71
N VAL A 338 7.80 -25.39 -13.81
CA VAL A 338 8.13 -26.80 -14.09
C VAL A 338 7.28 -27.31 -15.25
N ALA A 339 5.96 -27.07 -15.22
CA ALA A 339 5.07 -27.46 -16.31
C ALA A 339 5.37 -26.67 -17.59
N TRP A 340 5.70 -25.38 -17.48
CA TRP A 340 6.15 -24.55 -18.61
C TRP A 340 7.34 -25.17 -19.35
N HIS A 341 8.37 -25.61 -18.61
CA HIS A 341 9.53 -26.27 -19.21
C HIS A 341 9.24 -27.67 -19.72
N MET A 342 8.40 -28.44 -19.03
CA MET A 342 7.96 -29.77 -19.50
C MET A 342 7.18 -29.68 -20.82
N ALA A 343 6.46 -28.59 -21.04
CA ALA A 343 5.79 -28.27 -22.30
C ALA A 343 6.75 -27.75 -23.39
N GLY A 344 8.06 -27.67 -23.11
CA GLY A 344 9.09 -27.24 -24.07
C GLY A 344 9.06 -25.75 -24.38
N LYS A 345 8.42 -24.93 -23.53
CA LYS A 345 8.30 -23.49 -23.73
C LYS A 345 9.62 -22.76 -23.40
N LYS A 346 9.87 -21.64 -24.08
CA LYS A 346 11.06 -20.82 -23.85
C LYS A 346 10.95 -20.10 -22.50
N SER A 347 12.05 -20.00 -21.75
CA SER A 347 12.15 -19.13 -20.57
C SER A 347 13.30 -18.15 -20.70
N ASP A 348 13.16 -17.00 -20.07
CA ASP A 348 14.23 -16.04 -19.84
C ASP A 348 14.83 -16.22 -18.43
N SER A 349 15.99 -15.61 -18.18
CA SER A 349 16.68 -15.63 -16.90
C SER A 349 17.37 -14.29 -16.65
N ILE A 350 17.54 -13.92 -15.38
CA ILE A 350 18.31 -12.73 -14.97
C ILE A 350 19.42 -13.20 -14.04
N ALA A 351 20.67 -12.88 -14.40
CA ALA A 351 21.82 -13.28 -13.60
C ALA A 351 21.73 -12.69 -12.19
N THR A 352 22.16 -13.46 -11.20
CA THR A 352 22.29 -13.01 -9.82
C THR A 352 23.72 -13.20 -9.33
N ALA A 353 24.17 -12.34 -8.42
CA ALA A 353 25.48 -12.45 -7.77
C ALA A 353 25.38 -12.00 -6.32
N THR A 354 26.25 -12.49 -5.44
CA THR A 354 26.28 -12.03 -4.06
C THR A 354 27.06 -10.72 -3.94
N VAL A 355 26.82 -9.95 -2.86
CA VAL A 355 27.63 -8.74 -2.58
C VAL A 355 29.14 -9.03 -2.55
N PRO A 356 29.66 -10.08 -1.88
CA PRO A 356 31.07 -10.43 -1.94
C PRO A 356 31.60 -10.66 -3.36
N ASP A 357 30.84 -11.36 -4.21
CA ASP A 357 31.25 -11.61 -5.61
C ASP A 357 31.34 -10.30 -6.40
N LEU A 358 30.36 -9.40 -6.23
CA LEU A 358 30.42 -8.08 -6.85
C LEU A 358 31.60 -7.27 -6.33
N CYS A 359 31.81 -7.21 -5.01
CA CYS A 359 32.93 -6.47 -4.42
C CYS A 359 34.28 -6.98 -4.96
N ALA A 360 34.47 -8.30 -5.05
CA ALA A 360 35.68 -8.89 -5.63
C ALA A 360 35.89 -8.49 -7.10
N ARG A 361 34.81 -8.50 -7.91
CA ARG A 361 34.87 -8.03 -9.32
C ARG A 361 35.19 -6.56 -9.42
N LEU A 362 34.53 -5.71 -8.62
CA LEU A 362 34.76 -4.26 -8.57
C LEU A 362 36.20 -3.92 -8.16
N ASP A 363 36.80 -4.70 -7.25
CA ASP A 363 38.15 -4.48 -6.76
C ASP A 363 39.23 -5.06 -7.70
N SER A 364 38.85 -5.91 -8.66
CA SER A 364 39.70 -6.38 -9.76
C SER A 364 39.88 -5.32 -10.86
N GLU A 365 40.62 -5.62 -11.94
CA GLU A 365 40.82 -4.71 -13.08
C GLU A 365 39.55 -4.48 -13.92
N GLU A 366 38.45 -5.22 -13.67
CA GLU A 366 37.15 -5.06 -14.37
C GLU A 366 36.36 -3.79 -14.00
N LYS A 367 36.86 -2.94 -13.10
CA LYS A 367 36.16 -1.74 -12.61
C LYS A 367 35.70 -0.80 -13.73
N GLU A 368 36.49 -0.65 -14.80
CA GLU A 368 36.24 0.40 -15.80
C GLU A 368 34.94 0.21 -16.58
N ASN A 369 34.38 -1.01 -16.61
CA ASN A 369 33.15 -1.33 -17.35
C ASN A 369 31.92 -1.57 -16.47
N ALA A 370 32.03 -1.65 -15.15
CA ALA A 370 30.89 -1.92 -14.27
C ALA A 370 30.00 -0.68 -14.06
N TRP A 371 28.69 -0.82 -14.20
CA TRP A 371 27.72 0.23 -13.89
C TRP A 371 26.77 -0.19 -12.77
N ILE A 372 26.81 0.49 -11.62
CA ILE A 372 26.00 0.13 -10.46
C ILE A 372 24.74 1.00 -10.43
N LEU A 373 23.58 0.37 -10.53
CA LEU A 373 22.27 0.98 -10.37
C LEU A 373 21.78 0.76 -8.94
N ASP A 374 21.65 1.83 -8.16
CA ASP A 374 21.09 1.80 -6.81
C ASP A 374 19.61 2.22 -6.85
N VAL A 375 18.70 1.27 -6.59
CA VAL A 375 17.25 1.52 -6.66
C VAL A 375 16.60 1.86 -5.31
N ARG A 376 17.42 2.20 -4.30
CA ARG A 376 16.95 2.58 -2.96
C ARG A 376 16.43 4.02 -2.93
N GLY A 377 15.53 4.27 -1.97
CA GLY A 377 14.98 5.60 -1.73
C GLY A 377 16.00 6.51 -1.02
N ASP A 378 15.79 7.83 -1.13
CA ASP A 378 16.72 8.83 -0.62
C ASP A 378 16.99 8.70 0.87
N ASP A 379 15.97 8.39 1.67
CA ASP A 379 16.14 8.22 3.12
C ASP A 379 16.93 6.97 3.48
N GLU A 380 16.77 5.89 2.70
CA GLU A 380 17.59 4.69 2.86
C GLU A 380 19.06 5.00 2.54
N VAL A 381 19.32 5.77 1.48
CA VAL A 381 20.67 6.20 1.09
C VAL A 381 21.28 7.16 2.13
N LYS A 382 20.53 8.17 2.59
CA LYS A 382 21.00 9.09 3.65
C LYS A 382 21.35 8.37 4.94
N ARG A 383 20.55 7.37 5.34
CA ARG A 383 20.76 6.62 6.59
C ARG A 383 21.92 5.62 6.52
N SER A 384 21.99 4.86 5.42
CA SER A 384 22.92 3.72 5.29
C SER A 384 24.16 4.03 4.46
N GLY A 385 24.20 5.18 3.79
CA GLY A 385 25.27 5.61 2.92
C GLY A 385 25.05 5.23 1.44
N ARG A 386 25.77 5.94 0.58
CA ARG A 386 25.81 5.77 -0.86
C ARG A 386 27.04 4.97 -1.28
N ILE A 387 26.89 4.04 -2.21
CA ILE A 387 28.02 3.36 -2.85
C ILE A 387 28.74 4.34 -3.78
N THR A 388 30.05 4.52 -3.59
CA THR A 388 30.84 5.41 -4.45
C THR A 388 30.78 4.96 -5.91
N GLY A 389 30.41 5.87 -6.81
CA GLY A 389 30.26 5.57 -8.25
C GLY A 389 28.93 4.94 -8.65
N ALA A 390 28.03 4.65 -7.70
CA ALA A 390 26.68 4.17 -8.03
C ALA A 390 25.77 5.30 -8.52
N HIS A 391 24.90 4.95 -9.46
CA HIS A 391 23.85 5.80 -10.02
C HIS A 391 22.54 5.48 -9.32
N GLN A 392 22.00 6.44 -8.58
CA GLN A 392 20.76 6.24 -7.86
C GLN A 392 19.57 6.63 -8.74
N ILE A 393 18.69 5.65 -8.97
CA ILE A 393 17.37 5.85 -9.59
C ILE A 393 16.40 5.02 -8.77
N HIS A 394 15.61 5.67 -7.91
CA HIS A 394 14.61 4.98 -7.12
C HIS A 394 13.70 4.13 -8.02
N ILE A 395 13.33 2.95 -7.56
CA ILE A 395 12.59 1.97 -8.39
C ILE A 395 11.32 2.56 -9.02
N THR A 396 10.58 3.40 -8.30
CA THR A 396 9.36 4.05 -8.79
C THR A 396 9.61 5.05 -9.92
N LYS A 397 10.81 5.64 -9.97
CA LYS A 397 11.25 6.59 -11.01
C LYS A 397 11.95 5.91 -12.19
N LEU A 398 12.25 4.62 -12.07
CA LEU A 398 12.99 3.88 -13.09
C LEU A 398 12.29 3.86 -14.46
N PRO A 399 10.96 3.68 -14.58
CA PRO A 399 10.29 3.70 -15.88
C PRO A 399 10.51 5.02 -16.66
N GLU A 400 10.48 6.15 -15.96
CA GLU A 400 10.66 7.49 -16.56
C GLU A 400 12.12 7.78 -16.92
N ARG A 401 13.06 7.17 -16.18
CA ARG A 401 14.51 7.42 -16.28
C ARG A 401 15.27 6.28 -16.92
N ILE A 402 14.58 5.36 -17.58
CA ILE A 402 15.17 4.13 -18.12
C ILE A 402 16.29 4.37 -19.13
N ARG A 403 16.22 5.50 -19.85
CA ARG A 403 17.24 5.91 -20.84
C ARG A 403 18.57 6.28 -20.22
N GLU A 404 18.63 6.51 -18.91
CA GLU A 404 19.89 6.75 -18.18
C GLU A 404 20.67 5.45 -17.93
N VAL A 405 20.01 4.29 -18.02
CA VAL A 405 20.64 2.99 -17.85
C VAL A 405 21.36 2.59 -19.16
N PRO A 406 22.68 2.35 -19.12
CA PRO A 406 23.45 2.05 -20.32
C PRO A 406 23.13 0.65 -20.85
N ARG A 407 23.09 0.51 -22.19
CA ARG A 407 22.88 -0.78 -22.88
C ARG A 407 24.17 -1.44 -23.37
N ASN A 408 25.30 -0.75 -23.28
CA ASN A 408 26.58 -1.14 -23.88
C ASN A 408 27.62 -1.63 -22.86
N ARG A 409 27.24 -1.83 -21.60
CA ARG A 409 28.12 -2.34 -20.54
C ARG A 409 27.32 -3.07 -19.45
N PRO A 410 27.94 -3.97 -18.67
CA PRO A 410 27.24 -4.71 -17.61
C PRO A 410 26.63 -3.80 -16.54
N VAL A 411 25.35 -4.02 -16.25
CA VAL A 411 24.59 -3.29 -15.22
C VAL A 411 24.41 -4.17 -13.98
N TYR A 412 24.85 -3.68 -12.82
CA TYR A 412 24.67 -4.32 -11.52
C TYR A 412 23.60 -3.60 -10.71
N ILE A 413 22.49 -4.28 -10.44
CA ILE A 413 21.31 -3.67 -9.82
C ILE A 413 21.29 -4.00 -8.32
N PHE A 414 21.25 -2.95 -7.51
CA PHE A 414 21.44 -3.02 -6.07
C PHE A 414 20.28 -2.38 -5.30
N CYS A 415 19.86 -3.02 -4.22
CA CYS A 415 18.94 -2.47 -3.23
C CYS A 415 19.24 -3.03 -1.85
N GLY A 416 18.36 -2.80 -0.87
CA GLY A 416 18.55 -3.28 0.51
C GLY A 416 18.56 -4.80 0.71
N SER A 417 18.04 -5.62 -0.21
CA SER A 417 17.98 -7.09 -0.04
C SER A 417 18.11 -7.92 -1.33
N GLY A 418 17.78 -7.36 -2.49
CA GLY A 418 17.69 -8.04 -3.78
C GLY A 418 16.27 -8.05 -4.37
N LEU A 419 15.24 -7.92 -3.53
CA LEU A 419 13.83 -7.98 -3.95
C LEU A 419 13.46 -6.84 -4.91
N ARG A 420 13.62 -5.57 -4.50
CA ARG A 420 13.39 -4.39 -5.37
C ARG A 420 14.30 -4.39 -6.60
N SER A 421 15.51 -4.93 -6.47
CA SER A 421 16.45 -5.04 -7.59
C SER A 421 15.93 -5.98 -8.67
N MET A 422 15.26 -7.08 -8.31
CA MET A 422 14.69 -8.01 -9.29
C MET A 422 13.46 -7.44 -9.99
N VAL A 423 12.62 -6.69 -9.27
CA VAL A 423 11.53 -5.92 -9.89
C VAL A 423 12.11 -4.97 -10.94
N ALA A 424 13.12 -4.15 -10.57
CA ALA A 424 13.81 -3.24 -11.49
C ALA A 424 14.44 -3.98 -12.69
N ALA A 425 15.08 -5.12 -12.45
CA ALA A 425 15.68 -5.93 -13.51
C ALA A 425 14.63 -6.49 -14.48
N SER A 426 13.48 -6.94 -13.99
CA SER A 426 12.38 -7.41 -14.85
C SER A 426 11.77 -6.29 -15.69
N ILE A 427 11.69 -5.05 -15.18
CA ILE A 427 11.30 -3.87 -15.95
C ILE A 427 12.33 -3.59 -17.05
N LEU A 428 13.62 -3.58 -16.71
CA LEU A 428 14.71 -3.35 -17.68
C LEU A 428 14.78 -4.45 -18.75
N ARG A 429 14.50 -5.72 -18.38
CA ARG A 429 14.43 -6.86 -19.29
C ARG A 429 13.36 -6.66 -20.35
N ARG A 430 12.16 -6.25 -19.94
CA ARG A 430 11.03 -5.95 -20.84
C ARG A 430 11.34 -4.82 -21.83
N GLU A 431 12.26 -3.94 -21.44
CA GLU A 431 12.72 -2.80 -22.24
C GLU A 431 13.96 -3.15 -23.10
N GLY A 432 14.37 -4.43 -23.10
CA GLY A 432 15.42 -4.98 -23.94
C GLY A 432 16.83 -4.80 -23.40
N LEU A 433 16.99 -4.60 -22.08
CA LEU A 433 18.31 -4.73 -21.45
C LEU A 433 18.61 -6.21 -21.21
N GLU A 434 19.70 -6.70 -21.81
CA GLU A 434 20.10 -8.11 -21.72
C GLU A 434 21.19 -8.31 -20.65
N GLU A 435 22.23 -7.48 -20.68
CA GLU A 435 23.45 -7.61 -19.85
C GLU A 435 23.26 -6.94 -18.47
N MET A 436 22.62 -7.65 -17.55
CA MET A 436 22.42 -7.19 -16.17
C MET A 436 22.57 -8.30 -15.13
N THR A 437 22.93 -7.91 -13.92
CA THR A 437 23.06 -8.81 -12.77
C THR A 437 22.41 -8.18 -11.54
N VAL A 438 21.48 -8.90 -10.93
CA VAL A 438 20.87 -8.51 -9.65
C VAL A 438 21.78 -8.92 -8.51
N ILE A 439 22.10 -7.96 -7.64
CA ILE A 439 22.93 -8.20 -6.49
C ILE A 439 22.06 -8.63 -5.32
N LEU A 440 22.34 -9.85 -4.85
CA LEU A 440 21.71 -10.46 -3.70
C LEU A 440 22.44 -10.03 -2.43
N GLY A 441 21.66 -9.65 -1.42
CA GLY A 441 22.17 -9.07 -0.20
C GLY A 441 22.27 -7.54 -0.31
N GLY A 442 21.93 -6.87 0.79
CA GLY A 442 22.04 -5.42 0.91
C GLY A 442 23.43 -4.95 1.35
N LEU A 443 23.48 -3.72 1.85
CA LEU A 443 24.75 -3.08 2.24
C LEU A 443 25.47 -3.74 3.41
N ALA A 444 24.80 -4.61 4.18
CA ALA A 444 25.38 -5.22 5.37
C ALA A 444 26.67 -6.01 5.08
N ALA A 445 26.78 -6.63 3.90
CA ALA A 445 27.96 -7.39 3.48
C ALA A 445 28.91 -6.61 2.55
N TRP A 446 28.69 -5.30 2.35
CA TRP A 446 29.46 -4.51 1.39
C TRP A 446 30.87 -4.21 1.88
N SER A 447 31.88 -4.58 1.09
CA SER A 447 33.29 -4.49 1.49
C SER A 447 34.24 -4.07 0.36
N SER A 448 33.74 -3.53 -0.75
CA SER A 448 34.58 -3.10 -1.87
C SER A 448 35.52 -1.95 -1.46
N ALA A 449 36.81 -2.14 -1.70
CA ALA A 449 37.84 -1.11 -1.48
C ALA A 449 37.78 -0.01 -2.55
N LYS A 450 37.43 -0.34 -3.80
CA LYS A 450 37.36 0.62 -4.91
C LYS A 450 36.02 1.36 -5.02
N CYS A 451 34.95 0.83 -4.42
CA CYS A 451 33.62 1.45 -4.38
C CYS A 451 33.11 1.48 -2.91
N PRO A 452 33.76 2.25 -2.01
CA PRO A 452 33.37 2.27 -0.60
C PRO A 452 32.01 2.95 -0.41
N VAL A 453 31.37 2.65 0.72
CA VAL A 453 30.16 3.35 1.16
C VAL A 453 30.55 4.68 1.79
N VAL A 454 29.98 5.77 1.28
CA VAL A 454 30.14 7.13 1.81
C VAL A 454 28.83 7.61 2.43
N LYS A 455 28.91 8.26 3.59
CA LYS A 455 27.74 8.86 4.25
C LYS A 455 27.58 10.32 3.85
#